data_AF-A0A935C6U0-F1
#
_entry.id   AF-A0A935C6U0-F1
#
_cell.length_a   1.000
_cell.length_b   1.000
_cell.length_c   1.000
_cell.angle_alpha   90.00
_cell.angle_beta   90.00
_cell.angle_gamma   90.00
#
_symmetry.space_group_name_H-M   'P 1'
#
loop_
_entity.id
_entity.type
_entity.pdbx_description
1 polymer ?
#
loop_
_entity_poly.entity_id
_entity_poly.type
_entity_poly.pdbx_seq_one_letter_code
_entity_poly.pdbx_strand_id
1 'polypeptide(L)'
;MSEAEVSLHHFFSMEDVELKGLDLAKFDASQAYRELEQAVKHKAGSVTWAAIHDGFGNEVSQMLKGISLVKILATAWSKSSEIQKYRDPVKYPPDKPVYVTLFNHDISSVQKPSLKVVLREAATGFERSFEIPLEIVLKLSMEGVVLELRGGKLASIQSATCKGKGEIKLQGVGIYKTETRSFKLPGNYRLRGSKKKITK
;
A
#
# COMPACT_ATOMS: atom_id res chain seq x y z
N MET A 1 9.76 4.37 21.51
CA MET A 1 8.45 4.79 20.97
C MET A 1 8.44 4.49 19.49
N SER A 2 7.56 3.60 19.04
CA SER A 2 7.47 3.19 17.63
C SER A 2 6.84 4.32 16.80
N GLU A 3 7.57 4.83 15.82
CA GLU A 3 6.99 5.72 14.80
C GLU A 3 5.90 4.95 14.06
N ALA A 4 4.67 5.48 14.08
CA ALA A 4 3.56 4.90 13.35
C ALA A 4 3.88 4.90 11.85
N GLU A 5 4.13 3.74 11.25
CA GLU A 5 4.33 3.61 9.81
C GLU A 5 3.01 3.96 9.10
N VAL A 6 2.98 5.03 8.31
CA VAL A 6 1.77 5.36 7.53
C VAL A 6 1.58 4.31 6.46
N SER A 7 0.50 3.55 6.58
CA SER A 7 0.08 2.55 5.61
C SER A 7 -0.89 3.13 4.59
N LEU A 8 -1.13 2.40 3.50
CA LEU A 8 -2.18 2.77 2.56
C LEU A 8 -3.55 2.75 3.23
N HIS A 9 -3.79 1.89 4.22
CA HIS A 9 -5.02 1.94 5.00
C HIS A 9 -5.23 3.33 5.61
N HIS A 10 -4.22 3.89 6.27
CA HIS A 10 -4.34 5.24 6.83
C HIS A 10 -4.64 6.27 5.74
N PHE A 11 -3.96 6.20 4.60
CA PHE A 11 -4.19 7.09 3.46
C PHE A 11 -5.63 7.01 2.92
N PHE A 12 -6.15 5.80 2.72
CA PHE A 12 -7.50 5.56 2.22
C PHE A 12 -8.60 5.87 3.25
N SER A 13 -8.25 5.92 4.54
CA SER A 13 -9.15 6.20 5.66
C SER A 13 -9.02 7.62 6.24
N MET A 14 -8.23 8.52 5.64
CA MET A 14 -8.06 9.88 6.17
C MET A 14 -9.34 10.72 6.16
N GLU A 15 -10.37 10.29 5.42
CA GLU A 15 -11.68 10.95 5.37
C GLU A 15 -12.85 10.06 5.85
N ASP A 16 -12.74 8.73 5.73
CA ASP A 16 -13.74 7.77 6.20
C ASP A 16 -13.09 6.70 7.08
N VAL A 17 -13.64 6.53 8.29
CA VAL A 17 -13.09 5.63 9.33
C VAL A 17 -13.14 4.15 8.95
N GLU A 18 -13.86 3.77 7.90
CA GLU A 18 -13.93 2.40 7.37
C GLU A 18 -14.05 2.47 5.85
N LEU A 19 -13.56 1.45 5.12
CA LEU A 19 -13.73 1.32 3.65
C LEU A 19 -15.21 1.10 3.24
N LYS A 20 -16.17 1.77 3.88
CA LYS A 20 -17.61 1.65 3.63
C LYS A 20 -18.03 2.01 2.21
N GLY A 21 -17.18 2.73 1.48
CA GLY A 21 -17.42 3.08 0.07
C GLY A 21 -17.01 2.01 -0.94
N LEU A 22 -16.64 0.80 -0.50
CA LEU A 22 -16.26 -0.28 -1.40
C LEU A 22 -17.50 -0.76 -2.18
N ASP A 23 -17.43 -0.67 -3.50
CA ASP A 23 -18.53 -0.99 -4.40
C ASP A 23 -18.67 -2.53 -4.53
N LEU A 24 -19.39 -3.12 -3.58
CA LEU A 24 -19.64 -4.57 -3.54
C LEU A 24 -20.43 -5.06 -4.75
N ALA A 25 -21.26 -4.21 -5.37
CA ALA A 25 -21.97 -4.60 -6.59
C ALA A 25 -21.00 -4.88 -7.75
N LYS A 26 -19.88 -4.14 -7.83
CA LYS A 26 -18.80 -4.45 -8.79
C LYS A 26 -18.01 -5.69 -8.41
N PHE A 27 -17.88 -5.99 -7.12
CA PHE A 27 -17.34 -7.28 -6.69
C PHE A 27 -18.25 -8.42 -7.16
N ASP A 28 -19.56 -8.34 -6.92
CA ASP A 28 -20.56 -9.35 -7.33
C ASP A 28 -20.59 -9.57 -8.85
N ALA A 29 -20.42 -8.51 -9.63
CA ALA A 29 -20.37 -8.58 -11.08
C ALA A 29 -19.06 -9.17 -11.65
N SER A 30 -18.01 -9.30 -10.83
CA SER A 30 -16.67 -9.70 -11.26
C SER A 30 -16.56 -11.19 -11.63
N GLN A 31 -15.56 -11.55 -12.43
CA GLN A 31 -15.27 -12.96 -12.70
C GLN A 31 -14.81 -13.69 -11.43
N ALA A 32 -14.08 -12.99 -10.56
CA ALA A 32 -13.64 -13.56 -9.27
C ALA A 32 -14.83 -14.01 -8.41
N TYR A 33 -15.90 -13.22 -8.35
CA TYR A 33 -17.11 -13.59 -7.61
C TYR A 33 -17.83 -14.78 -8.26
N ARG A 34 -17.92 -14.84 -9.60
CA ARG A 34 -18.53 -15.97 -10.31
C ARG A 34 -17.77 -17.28 -10.07
N GLU A 35 -16.44 -17.24 -10.09
CA GLU A 35 -15.60 -18.41 -9.81
C GLU A 35 -15.77 -18.88 -8.36
N LEU A 36 -15.82 -17.94 -7.41
CA LEU A 36 -16.08 -18.21 -6.01
C LEU A 36 -17.48 -18.82 -5.82
N GLU A 37 -18.51 -18.25 -6.45
CA GLU A 37 -19.89 -18.73 -6.42
C GLU A 37 -20.04 -20.14 -6.98
N GLN A 38 -19.41 -20.44 -8.11
CA GLN A 38 -19.39 -21.80 -8.65
C GLN A 38 -18.73 -22.77 -7.66
N ALA A 39 -17.62 -22.39 -7.03
CA ALA A 39 -16.95 -23.25 -6.07
C ALA A 39 -17.78 -23.48 -4.79
N VAL A 40 -18.51 -22.47 -4.31
CA VAL A 40 -19.35 -22.53 -3.12
C VAL A 40 -20.63 -23.35 -3.39
N LYS A 41 -21.32 -23.12 -4.51
CA LYS A 41 -22.57 -23.83 -4.89
C LYS A 41 -22.42 -25.35 -4.93
N HIS A 42 -21.22 -25.84 -5.25
CA HIS A 42 -21.01 -27.27 -5.41
C HIS A 42 -20.72 -28.03 -4.11
N LYS A 43 -20.28 -27.39 -3.02
CA LYS A 43 -19.80 -28.10 -1.82
C LYS A 43 -19.93 -27.38 -0.47
N ALA A 44 -20.41 -26.14 -0.40
CA ALA A 44 -20.46 -25.38 0.85
C ALA A 44 -21.92 -25.12 1.27
N GLY A 45 -22.55 -26.10 1.92
CA GLY A 45 -23.94 -25.99 2.40
C GLY A 45 -24.18 -24.97 3.52
N SER A 46 -23.14 -24.28 4.01
CA SER A 46 -23.19 -23.43 5.21
C SER A 46 -22.55 -22.05 5.07
N VAL A 47 -21.98 -21.70 3.91
CA VAL A 47 -21.38 -20.37 3.72
C VAL A 47 -22.46 -19.36 3.32
N THR A 48 -22.64 -18.33 4.14
CA THR A 48 -23.52 -17.21 3.80
C THR A 48 -22.79 -16.20 2.93
N TRP A 49 -23.46 -15.69 1.89
CA TRP A 49 -22.91 -14.65 1.02
C TRP A 49 -22.54 -13.37 1.79
N ALA A 50 -23.27 -13.06 2.85
CA ALA A 50 -22.94 -11.98 3.78
C ALA A 50 -21.53 -12.16 4.39
N ALA A 51 -21.16 -13.37 4.83
CA ALA A 51 -19.84 -13.64 5.39
C ALA A 51 -18.71 -13.48 4.34
N ILE A 52 -19.01 -13.74 3.07
CA ILE A 52 -18.06 -13.51 1.96
C ILE A 52 -17.85 -12.00 1.74
N HIS A 53 -18.92 -11.21 1.74
CA HIS A 53 -18.83 -9.74 1.60
C HIS A 53 -18.06 -9.10 2.76
N ASP A 54 -18.41 -9.46 4.00
CA ASP A 54 -17.73 -8.96 5.20
C ASP A 54 -16.26 -9.38 5.21
N GLY A 55 -15.99 -10.64 4.88
CA GLY A 55 -14.64 -11.17 4.74
C GLY A 55 -13.83 -10.41 3.69
N PHE A 56 -14.39 -10.16 2.51
CA PHE A 56 -13.70 -9.41 1.45
C PHE A 56 -13.33 -8.00 1.89
N GLY A 57 -14.28 -7.24 2.46
CA GLY A 57 -14.02 -5.88 2.95
C GLY A 57 -12.93 -5.84 4.02
N ASN A 58 -12.99 -6.77 4.99
CA ASN A 58 -11.97 -6.87 6.04
C ASN A 58 -10.60 -7.25 5.46
N GLU A 59 -10.51 -8.23 4.57
CA GLU A 59 -9.23 -8.64 3.98
C GLU A 59 -8.60 -7.55 3.11
N VAL A 60 -9.39 -6.79 2.36
CA VAL A 60 -8.89 -5.58 1.66
C VAL A 60 -8.32 -4.58 2.68
N SER A 61 -9.03 -4.31 3.77
CA SER A 61 -8.56 -3.41 4.84
C SER A 61 -7.23 -3.90 5.44
N GLN A 62 -7.12 -5.18 5.80
CA GLN A 62 -5.91 -5.76 6.38
C GLN A 62 -4.73 -5.71 5.40
N MET A 63 -4.97 -6.04 4.13
CA MET A 63 -3.97 -5.94 3.07
C MET A 63 -3.42 -4.52 2.96
N LEU A 64 -4.28 -3.49 2.97
CA LEU A 64 -3.85 -2.09 2.91
C LEU A 64 -3.04 -1.66 4.12
N LYS A 65 -3.27 -2.24 5.31
CA LYS A 65 -2.45 -1.98 6.51
C LYS A 65 -1.02 -2.48 6.33
N GLY A 66 -0.82 -3.56 5.57
CA GLY A 66 0.49 -4.12 5.26
C GLY A 66 1.31 -3.33 4.22
N ILE A 67 0.68 -2.44 3.46
CA ILE A 67 1.37 -1.67 2.41
C ILE A 67 1.80 -0.31 2.97
N SER A 68 3.10 -0.08 3.03
CA SER A 68 3.70 1.14 3.58
C SER A 68 3.77 2.27 2.55
N LEU A 69 3.12 3.40 2.84
CA LEU A 69 3.20 4.61 2.02
C LEU A 69 4.63 5.15 1.97
N VAL A 70 5.34 5.10 3.10
CA VAL A 70 6.73 5.58 3.22
C VAL A 70 7.66 4.76 2.31
N LYS A 71 7.48 3.44 2.23
CA LYS A 71 8.28 2.59 1.32
C LYS A 71 7.98 2.89 -0.15
N ILE A 72 6.73 3.19 -0.49
CA ILE A 72 6.34 3.62 -1.85
C ILE A 72 7.07 4.91 -2.21
N LEU A 73 7.02 5.91 -1.33
CA LEU A 73 7.73 7.19 -1.52
C LEU A 73 9.24 7.00 -1.63
N ALA A 74 9.84 6.22 -0.74
CA ALA A 74 11.28 5.94 -0.78
C ALA A 74 11.70 5.27 -2.09
N THR A 75 10.88 4.35 -2.60
CA THR A 75 11.12 3.67 -3.88
C THR A 75 10.99 4.65 -5.04
N ALA A 76 9.96 5.50 -5.06
CA ALA A 76 9.78 6.53 -6.08
C ALA A 76 11.00 7.48 -6.12
N TRP A 77 11.41 8.00 -4.97
CA TRP A 77 12.55 8.91 -4.87
C TRP A 77 13.89 8.26 -5.20
N SER A 78 14.07 6.99 -4.86
CA SER A 78 15.30 6.26 -5.21
C SER A 78 15.49 6.15 -6.73
N LYS A 79 14.42 6.27 -7.52
CA LYS A 79 14.48 6.23 -8.99
C LYS A 79 14.71 7.60 -9.61
N SER A 80 14.46 8.69 -8.88
CA SER A 80 14.58 10.07 -9.39
C SER A 80 16.04 10.44 -9.64
N SER A 81 16.29 11.05 -10.81
CA SER A 81 17.61 11.53 -11.24
C SER A 81 18.20 12.56 -10.27
N GLU A 82 17.35 13.39 -9.66
CA GLU A 82 17.69 14.40 -8.66
C GLU A 82 18.37 13.77 -7.44
N ILE A 83 17.97 12.55 -7.07
CA ILE A 83 18.51 11.82 -5.92
C ILE A 83 19.68 10.92 -6.31
N GLN A 84 19.67 10.37 -7.52
CA GLN A 84 20.73 9.47 -7.98
C GLN A 84 22.14 10.07 -7.91
N LYS A 85 22.29 11.38 -8.13
CA LYS A 85 23.59 12.08 -8.04
C LYS A 85 24.24 12.05 -6.65
N TYR A 86 23.46 11.73 -5.61
CA TYR A 86 23.94 11.64 -4.23
C TYR A 86 24.26 10.20 -3.79
N ARG A 87 24.20 9.22 -4.70
CA ARG A 87 24.39 7.79 -4.37
C ARG A 87 25.81 7.38 -4.07
N ASP A 88 26.80 8.14 -4.50
CA ASP A 88 28.22 7.83 -4.26
C ASP A 88 28.52 7.96 -2.75
N PRO A 89 28.77 6.84 -2.04
CA PRO A 89 29.00 6.86 -0.61
C PRO A 89 30.39 7.39 -0.24
N VAL A 90 31.33 7.47 -1.18
CA VAL A 90 32.65 8.09 -0.97
C VAL A 90 32.48 9.61 -0.93
N LYS A 91 31.69 10.15 -1.87
CA LYS A 91 31.39 11.59 -1.93
C LYS A 91 30.37 12.03 -0.87
N TYR A 92 29.42 11.15 -0.52
CA TYR A 92 28.32 11.42 0.41
C TYR A 92 28.26 10.38 1.52
N PRO A 93 29.20 10.43 2.48
CA PRO A 93 29.32 9.42 3.52
C PRO A 93 28.16 9.47 4.53
N PRO A 94 27.88 8.36 5.26
CA PRO A 94 26.71 8.25 6.14
C PRO A 94 26.65 9.22 7.33
N ASP A 95 27.80 9.73 7.76
CA ASP A 95 27.97 10.68 8.87
C ASP A 95 27.67 12.14 8.46
N LYS A 96 27.63 12.43 7.15
CA LYS A 96 27.36 13.76 6.60
C LYS A 96 26.02 13.77 5.86
N PRO A 97 24.91 14.15 6.53
CA PRO A 97 23.61 14.23 5.88
C PRO A 97 23.61 15.29 4.78
N VAL A 98 22.94 14.97 3.68
CA VAL A 98 22.66 15.89 2.57
C VAL A 98 21.17 16.17 2.55
N TYR A 99 20.79 17.45 2.48
CA TYR A 99 19.41 17.86 2.34
C TYR A 99 19.11 18.29 0.92
N VAL A 100 18.11 17.66 0.29
CA VAL A 100 17.66 17.98 -1.06
C VAL A 100 16.28 18.58 -0.96
N THR A 101 16.16 19.86 -1.35
CA THR A 101 14.87 20.56 -1.38
C THR A 101 14.27 20.46 -2.78
N LEU A 102 13.00 20.09 -2.83
CA LEU A 102 12.24 19.82 -4.03
C LEU A 102 10.92 20.60 -3.94
N PHE A 103 10.71 21.52 -4.88
CA PHE A 103 9.56 22.44 -4.84
C PHE A 103 8.23 21.74 -5.06
N ASN A 104 7.98 21.18 -6.24
CA ASN A 104 6.74 20.49 -6.59
C ASN A 104 7.05 19.15 -7.23
N HIS A 105 6.47 18.06 -6.75
CA HIS A 105 6.65 16.73 -7.34
C HIS A 105 5.39 15.90 -7.31
N ASP A 106 5.18 15.17 -8.41
CA ASP A 106 4.12 14.19 -8.53
C ASP A 106 4.69 12.78 -8.51
N ILE A 107 4.08 11.91 -7.71
CA ILE A 107 4.42 10.49 -7.63
C ILE A 107 3.19 9.69 -8.06
N SER A 108 3.37 8.85 -9.08
CA SER A 108 2.40 7.83 -9.47
C SER A 108 2.93 6.45 -9.12
N SER A 109 2.11 5.63 -8.48
CA SER A 109 2.47 4.28 -8.06
C SER A 109 1.32 3.32 -8.31
N VAL A 110 1.65 2.11 -8.75
CA VAL A 110 0.69 1.01 -8.90
C VAL A 110 1.20 -0.17 -8.08
N GLN A 111 0.38 -0.63 -7.15
CA GLN A 111 0.63 -1.84 -6.37
C GLN A 111 -0.31 -2.95 -6.86
N LYS A 112 0.18 -4.18 -6.98
CA LYS A 112 -0.60 -5.32 -7.47
C LYS A 112 -0.66 -6.46 -6.45
N PRO A 113 -1.26 -6.25 -5.27
CA PRO A 113 -1.43 -7.32 -4.31
C PRO A 113 -2.52 -8.31 -4.76
N SER A 114 -2.56 -9.49 -4.14
CA SER A 114 -3.65 -10.45 -4.30
C SER A 114 -4.22 -10.83 -2.94
N LEU A 115 -5.54 -11.03 -2.88
CA LEU A 115 -6.20 -11.63 -1.72
C LEU A 115 -6.29 -13.13 -1.92
N LYS A 116 -5.86 -13.90 -0.92
CA LYS A 116 -6.01 -15.36 -0.94
C LYS A 116 -7.25 -15.75 -0.15
N VAL A 117 -8.26 -16.26 -0.84
CA VAL A 117 -9.47 -16.82 -0.22
C VAL A 117 -9.29 -18.32 -0.09
N VAL A 118 -9.52 -18.88 1.10
CA VAL A 118 -9.47 -20.32 1.34
C VAL A 118 -10.84 -20.79 1.79
N LEU A 119 -11.48 -21.61 0.97
CA LEU A 119 -12.71 -22.31 1.33
C LEU A 119 -12.34 -23.64 1.99
N ARG A 120 -12.78 -23.85 3.22
CA ARG A 120 -12.58 -25.10 3.96
C ARG A 120 -13.92 -25.64 4.45
N GLU A 121 -14.19 -26.91 4.16
CA GLU A 121 -15.33 -27.63 4.71
C GLU A 121 -14.84 -28.67 5.73
N ALA A 122 -15.16 -28.45 7.00
CA ALA A 122 -14.66 -29.28 8.09
C ALA A 122 -15.15 -30.74 8.02
N ALA A 123 -16.37 -30.97 7.53
CA ALA A 123 -16.99 -32.30 7.49
C ALA A 123 -16.41 -33.21 6.40
N THR A 124 -15.98 -32.64 5.26
CA THR A 124 -15.49 -33.40 4.09
C THR A 124 -13.98 -33.30 3.93
N GLY A 125 -13.31 -32.41 4.67
CA GLY A 125 -11.90 -32.09 4.48
C GLY A 125 -11.61 -31.34 3.18
N PHE A 126 -12.63 -30.84 2.48
CA PHE A 126 -12.45 -30.05 1.26
C PHE A 126 -11.73 -28.74 1.58
N GLU A 127 -10.66 -28.46 0.85
CA GLU A 127 -9.94 -27.19 0.89
C GLU A 127 -9.67 -26.70 -0.53
N ARG A 128 -10.04 -25.46 -0.83
CA ARG A 128 -9.74 -24.83 -2.12
C ARG A 128 -9.34 -23.38 -1.91
N SER A 129 -8.24 -22.97 -2.53
CA SER A 129 -7.75 -21.60 -2.49
C SER A 129 -7.99 -20.87 -3.81
N PHE A 130 -8.36 -19.60 -3.72
CA PHE A 130 -8.54 -18.67 -4.83
C PHE A 130 -7.67 -17.45 -4.59
N GLU A 131 -7.09 -16.91 -5.65
CA GLU A 131 -6.39 -15.63 -5.61
C GLU A 131 -7.22 -14.59 -6.35
N ILE A 132 -7.52 -13.49 -5.65
CA ILE A 132 -8.26 -12.36 -6.20
C ILE A 132 -7.24 -11.23 -6.41
N PRO A 133 -6.78 -10.99 -7.65
CA PRO A 133 -5.82 -9.93 -7.93
C PRO A 133 -6.48 -8.56 -7.81
N LEU A 134 -5.80 -7.65 -7.10
CA LEU A 134 -6.19 -6.25 -6.96
C LEU A 134 -5.12 -5.35 -7.56
N GLU A 135 -5.54 -4.18 -8.02
CA GLU A 135 -4.65 -3.10 -8.43
C GLU A 135 -4.94 -1.87 -7.59
N ILE A 136 -3.93 -1.34 -6.91
CA ILE A 136 -4.03 -0.10 -6.14
C ILE A 136 -3.25 0.96 -6.88
N VAL A 137 -3.96 1.96 -7.40
CA VAL A 137 -3.39 3.11 -8.07
C VAL A 137 -3.32 4.26 -7.09
N LEU A 138 -2.13 4.83 -6.93
CA LEU A 138 -1.85 5.95 -6.04
C LEU A 138 -1.24 7.08 -6.86
N LYS A 139 -1.79 8.29 -6.70
CA LYS A 139 -1.20 9.53 -7.21
C LYS A 139 -1.02 10.50 -6.06
N LEU A 140 0.17 11.04 -5.88
CA LEU A 140 0.49 12.01 -4.83
C LEU A 140 1.07 13.25 -5.48
N SER A 141 0.60 14.42 -5.05
CA SER A 141 1.17 15.73 -5.37
C SER A 141 1.74 16.32 -4.11
N MET A 142 3.02 16.67 -4.14
CA MET A 142 3.79 17.09 -2.97
C MET A 142 4.45 18.44 -3.21
N GLU A 143 4.38 19.31 -2.21
CA GLU A 143 4.95 20.65 -2.23
C GLU A 143 5.92 20.84 -1.05
N GLY A 144 7.03 21.54 -1.31
CA GLY A 144 8.03 21.87 -0.30
C GLY A 144 8.62 20.64 0.37
N VAL A 145 9.12 19.70 -0.44
CA VAL A 145 9.68 18.43 0.05
C VAL A 145 11.16 18.63 0.38
N VAL A 146 11.57 18.23 1.57
CA VAL A 146 12.96 18.16 1.99
C VAL A 146 13.30 16.70 2.24
N LEU A 147 14.25 16.18 1.46
CA LEU A 147 14.75 14.82 1.60
C LEU A 147 16.10 14.86 2.31
N GLU A 148 16.25 14.08 3.37
CA GLU A 148 17.55 13.85 3.99
C GLU A 148 18.15 12.57 3.42
N LEU A 149 19.37 12.66 2.90
CA LEU A 149 20.13 11.53 2.37
C LEU A 149 21.35 11.29 3.27
N ARG A 150 21.63 10.02 3.58
CA ARG A 150 22.84 9.59 4.29
C ARG A 150 23.44 8.37 3.61
N GLY A 151 24.73 8.39 3.29
CA GLY A 151 25.40 7.23 2.68
C GLY A 151 24.76 6.83 1.35
N GLY A 152 24.28 7.81 0.57
CA GLY A 152 23.57 7.58 -0.69
C GLY A 152 22.16 7.00 -0.58
N LYS A 153 21.54 6.98 0.62
CA LYS A 153 20.19 6.43 0.85
C LYS A 153 19.28 7.49 1.48
N LEU A 154 17.98 7.39 1.17
CA LEU A 154 16.96 8.22 1.78
C LEU A 154 16.84 7.89 3.27
N ALA A 155 17.08 8.88 4.11
CA ALA A 155 17.08 8.78 5.56
C ALA A 155 15.83 9.40 6.19
N SER A 156 15.27 10.46 5.61
CA SER A 156 13.99 11.04 6.04
C SER A 156 13.32 11.82 4.90
N ILE A 157 12.00 11.98 5.01
CA ILE A 157 11.18 12.79 4.10
C ILE A 157 10.41 13.78 4.97
N GLN A 158 10.53 15.06 4.65
CA GLN A 158 9.69 16.12 5.19
C GLN A 158 8.95 16.75 4.02
N SER A 159 7.65 17.02 4.18
CA SER A 159 6.85 17.71 3.16
C SER A 159 6.06 18.83 3.81
N ALA A 160 6.00 19.99 3.16
CA ALA A 160 5.14 21.08 3.60
C ALA A 160 3.66 20.71 3.40
N THR A 161 3.33 20.16 2.23
CA THR A 161 1.96 19.77 1.86
C THR A 161 1.97 18.53 0.96
N CYS A 162 1.03 17.62 1.19
CA CYS A 162 0.76 16.45 0.36
C CYS A 162 -0.74 16.37 0.06
N LYS A 163 -1.11 16.08 -1.19
CA LYS A 163 -2.46 15.70 -1.59
C LYS A 163 -2.37 14.38 -2.34
N GLY A 164 -3.38 13.52 -2.19
CA GLY A 164 -3.36 12.25 -2.86
C GLY A 164 -4.69 11.82 -3.43
N LYS A 165 -4.62 11.00 -4.47
CA LYS A 165 -5.73 10.24 -5.04
C LYS A 165 -5.40 8.76 -4.97
N GLY A 166 -6.37 7.98 -4.52
CA GLY A 166 -6.27 6.53 -4.45
C GLY A 166 -7.42 5.87 -5.19
N GLU A 167 -7.12 4.79 -5.91
CA GLU A 167 -8.12 3.92 -6.52
C GLU A 167 -7.76 2.46 -6.26
N ILE A 168 -8.73 1.66 -5.85
CA ILE A 168 -8.61 0.21 -5.77
C ILE A 168 -9.43 -0.37 -6.92
N LYS A 169 -8.82 -1.26 -7.69
CA LYS A 169 -9.46 -1.96 -8.80
C LYS A 169 -9.42 -3.45 -8.58
N LEU A 170 -10.49 -4.10 -9.01
CA LEU A 170 -10.62 -5.54 -9.11
C LEU A 170 -10.72 -5.90 -10.59
N GLN A 171 -9.76 -6.69 -11.10
CA GLN A 171 -9.75 -7.12 -12.51
C GLN A 171 -9.89 -5.93 -13.50
N GLY A 172 -9.28 -4.80 -13.18
CA GLY A 172 -9.33 -3.57 -13.99
C GLY A 172 -10.54 -2.65 -13.73
N VAL A 173 -11.53 -3.10 -12.95
CA VAL A 173 -12.73 -2.33 -12.61
C VAL A 173 -12.53 -1.61 -11.27
N GLY A 174 -12.71 -0.30 -11.22
CA GLY A 174 -12.56 0.49 -9.99
C GLY A 174 -13.68 0.24 -8.98
N ILE A 175 -13.32 -0.35 -7.84
CA ILE A 175 -14.23 -0.71 -6.73
C ILE A 175 -14.17 0.29 -5.57
N TYR A 176 -13.13 1.13 -5.50
CA TYR A 176 -13.03 2.20 -4.50
C TYR A 176 -12.23 3.36 -5.05
N LYS A 177 -12.61 4.59 -4.73
CA LYS A 177 -11.89 5.82 -5.07
C LYS A 177 -11.91 6.78 -3.90
N THR A 178 -10.80 7.46 -3.68
CA THR A 178 -10.70 8.53 -2.69
C THR A 178 -9.78 9.64 -3.19
N GLU A 179 -10.00 10.83 -2.69
CA GLU A 179 -9.10 11.98 -2.82
C GLU A 179 -8.94 12.56 -1.42
N THR A 180 -7.71 12.78 -0.98
CA THR A 180 -7.45 13.34 0.34
C THR A 180 -7.46 14.86 0.28
N ARG A 181 -7.92 15.51 1.35
CA ARG A 181 -7.48 16.88 1.68
C ARG A 181 -5.95 16.98 1.76
N SER A 182 -5.46 18.22 1.78
CA SER A 182 -4.06 18.49 2.08
C SER A 182 -3.68 17.96 3.45
N PHE A 183 -2.61 17.17 3.53
CA PHE A 183 -2.04 16.67 4.77
C PHE A 183 -0.51 16.80 4.78
N LYS A 184 0.10 16.69 5.96
CA LYS A 184 1.55 16.61 6.09
C LYS A 184 1.96 15.14 6.21
N LEU A 185 2.97 14.72 5.47
CA LEU A 185 3.56 13.41 5.73
C LEU A 185 4.30 13.44 7.07
N PRO A 186 4.12 12.43 7.93
CA PRO A 186 4.97 12.26 9.10
C PRO A 186 6.40 11.91 8.65
N GLY A 187 7.39 12.41 9.38
CA GLY A 187 8.77 12.37 8.92
C GLY A 187 9.80 12.48 10.03
N ASN A 188 10.20 11.33 10.58
CA ASN A 188 11.54 11.07 11.11
C ASN A 188 11.95 9.58 10.97
N TYR A 189 11.47 8.88 9.94
CA TYR A 189 11.71 7.44 9.78
C TYR A 189 13.16 7.07 9.46
N ARG A 190 13.92 6.66 10.48
CA ARG A 190 15.26 6.12 10.30
C ARG A 190 15.19 4.71 9.68
N LEU A 191 15.41 4.57 8.38
CA LEU A 191 15.51 3.26 7.73
C LEU A 191 16.68 2.46 8.34
N ARG A 192 16.37 1.47 9.18
CA ARG A 192 17.38 0.67 9.88
C ARG A 192 18.18 -0.12 8.85
N GLY A 193 19.47 0.20 8.72
CA GLY A 193 20.42 -0.57 7.93
C GLY A 193 20.47 -2.01 8.43
N SER A 194 20.40 -2.96 7.50
CA SER A 194 20.59 -4.38 7.76
C SER A 194 21.94 -4.61 8.44
N LYS A 195 21.93 -4.96 9.73
CA LYS A 195 23.12 -5.45 10.41
C LYS A 195 23.48 -6.79 9.79
N LYS A 196 24.54 -6.82 8.96
CA LYS A 196 25.23 -8.07 8.66
C LYS A 196 25.71 -8.64 9.99
N LYS A 197 25.23 -9.83 10.35
CA LYS A 197 25.86 -10.65 11.39
C LYS A 197 27.29 -10.93 10.92
N ILE A 198 28.26 -10.33 11.58
CA ILE A 198 29.64 -10.81 11.54
C ILE A 198 29.68 -11.93 12.58
N THR A 199 29.55 -13.16 12.12
CA THR A 199 29.97 -14.33 12.89
C THR A 199 31.49 -14.29 13.01
N LYS A 200 31.98 -14.26 14.25
CA LYS A 200 33.36 -14.61 14.58
C LYS A 200 33.59 -16.09 14.33
#